data_AF-A0A538SLS3-F1
#
_entry.id   AF-A0A538SLS3-F1
#
_cell.length_a   1.000
_cell.length_b   1.000
_cell.length_c   1.000
_cell.angle_alpha   90.00
_cell.angle_beta   90.00
_cell.angle_gamma   90.00
#
_symmetry.space_group_name_H-M   'P 1'
#
loop_
_entity.id
_entity.type
_entity.pdbx_description
1 polymer ?
#
loop_
_entity_poly.entity_id
_entity_poly.type
_entity_poly.pdbx_seq_one_letter_code
_entity_poly.pdbx_strand_id
1 'polypeptide(L)'
;MFIGHYGVSFAAKSGDRSIPLWVLFIAVQLLDVAWAPFVLLGIEKVRIVPGFTATNPLDLYYMPYTHSLVAALLWSAAAFAVYRLVAPGKRAWSALLVGAAVFS
;
A
#
# COMPACT_ATOMS: atom_id res chain seq x y z
N MET A 1 11.11 -5.49 -1.39
CA MET A 1 10.36 -4.71 -2.39
C MET A 1 10.23 -3.23 -2.02
N PHE A 2 10.41 -2.82 -0.76
CA PHE A 2 10.32 -1.43 -0.26
C PHE A 2 10.89 -0.33 -1.18
N ILE A 3 12.11 -0.49 -1.71
CA ILE A 3 12.77 0.56 -2.50
C ILE A 3 12.05 0.87 -3.83
N GLY A 4 11.40 -0.13 -4.44
CA GLY A 4 10.66 0.05 -5.70
C GLY A 4 9.41 0.91 -5.51
N HIS A 5 8.67 0.66 -4.43
CA HIS A 5 7.45 1.40 -4.07
C HIS A 5 7.73 2.89 -3.79
N TYR A 6 8.83 3.19 -3.10
CA TYR A 6 9.24 4.59 -2.92
C TYR A 6 9.53 5.29 -4.26
N GLY A 7 10.04 4.58 -5.28
CA GLY A 7 10.15 5.12 -6.63
C GLY A 7 8.81 5.60 -7.20
N VAL A 8 7.75 4.81 -7.00
CA VAL A 8 6.38 5.15 -7.44
C VAL A 8 5.87 6.41 -6.76
N SER A 9 6.18 6.60 -5.46
CA SER A 9 5.76 7.81 -4.74
C SER A 9 6.36 9.09 -5.34
N PHE A 10 7.62 9.07 -5.80
CA PHE A 10 8.24 10.20 -6.50
C PHE A 10 7.63 10.41 -7.88
N ALA A 11 7.32 9.33 -8.61
CA ALA A 11 6.62 9.42 -9.89
C ALA A 11 5.22 10.03 -9.72
N ALA A 12 4.43 9.57 -8.75
CA ALA A 12 3.10 10.10 -8.44
C ALA A 12 3.17 11.58 -8.02
N LYS A 13 4.18 11.97 -7.23
CA LYS A 13 4.43 13.37 -6.84
C LYS A 13 4.65 14.29 -8.04
N SER A 14 5.24 13.79 -9.11
CA SER A 14 5.41 14.56 -10.36
C SER A 14 4.08 14.83 -11.07
N GLY A 15 3.11 13.91 -10.94
CA GLY A 15 1.77 14.03 -11.50
C GLY A 15 0.87 15.02 -10.74
N ASP A 16 1.08 15.19 -9.44
CA ASP A 16 0.46 16.27 -8.66
C ASP A 16 1.33 16.70 -7.47
N ARG A 17 1.98 17.86 -7.62
CA ARG A 17 2.87 18.42 -6.61
C ARG A 17 2.14 18.90 -5.35
N SER A 18 0.82 19.03 -5.38
CA SER A 18 0.03 19.47 -4.23
C SER A 18 -0.14 18.38 -3.17
N ILE A 19 0.08 17.11 -3.51
CA ILE A 19 0.04 15.98 -2.57
C ILE A 19 1.32 15.99 -1.73
N PRO A 20 1.26 16.07 -0.38
CA PRO A 20 2.46 15.97 0.44
C PRO A 20 3.17 14.63 0.22
N LEU A 21 4.51 14.64 0.13
CA LEU A 21 5.27 13.42 -0.21
C LEU A 21 5.08 12.30 0.83
N TRP A 22 4.95 12.66 2.11
CA TRP A 22 4.70 11.70 3.18
C TRP A 22 3.38 10.94 3.00
N VAL A 23 2.36 11.54 2.38
CA VAL A 23 1.10 10.85 2.06
C VAL A 23 1.35 9.76 1.02
N LEU A 24 2.17 10.04 0.02
CA LEU A 24 2.51 9.07 -1.03
C LEU A 24 3.39 7.95 -0.48
N PHE A 25 4.30 8.24 0.46
CA PHE A 25 5.08 7.21 1.16
C PHE A 25 4.19 6.28 1.99
N ILE A 26 3.19 6.81 2.69
CA ILE A 26 2.22 5.97 3.42
C ILE A 26 1.35 5.19 2.44
N ALA A 27 0.92 5.81 1.34
CA ALA A 27 0.07 5.15 0.34
C ALA A 27 0.74 3.91 -0.24
N VAL A 28 1.96 4.03 -0.74
CA VAL A 28 2.69 2.89 -1.35
C VAL A 28 3.07 1.79 -0.35
N GLN A 29 2.98 2.05 0.96
CA GLN A 29 3.28 1.09 2.01
C GLN A 29 2.05 0.64 2.79
N LEU A 30 0.86 1.10 2.40
CA LEU A 30 -0.35 0.96 3.20
C LEU A 30 -0.65 -0.53 3.46
N LEU A 31 -0.47 -1.37 2.44
CA LEU A 31 -0.75 -2.80 2.50
C LEU A 31 0.23 -3.51 3.43
N ASP A 32 1.51 -3.17 3.42
CA ASP A 32 2.50 -3.76 4.34
C ASP A 32 2.30 -3.30 5.79
N VAL A 33 1.97 -2.02 5.98
CA VAL A 33 1.67 -1.47 7.31
C VAL A 33 0.38 -2.09 7.86
N ALA A 34 -0.62 -2.33 7.01
CA ALA A 34 -1.86 -3.02 7.39
C ALA A 34 -1.64 -4.53 7.59
N TRP A 35 -0.71 -5.14 6.87
CA TRP A 35 -0.37 -6.56 7.01
C TRP A 35 0.22 -6.89 8.38
N ALA A 36 1.07 -6.01 8.93
CA ALA A 36 1.67 -6.22 10.25
C ALA A 36 0.64 -6.53 11.37
N PRO A 37 -0.40 -5.70 11.62
CA PRO A 37 -1.43 -6.04 12.61
C PRO A 37 -2.26 -7.26 12.23
N PHE A 38 -2.53 -7.52 10.95
CA PHE A 38 -3.28 -8.72 10.52
C PHE A 38 -2.54 -10.00 10.86
N VAL A 39 -1.21 -10.02 10.72
CA VAL A 39 -0.36 -11.13 11.15
C VAL A 39 -0.31 -11.25 12.66
N LEU A 40 -0.14 -10.13 13.39
CA LEU A 40 -0.11 -10.14 14.86
C LEU A 40 -1.42 -10.66 15.48
N LEU A 41 -2.55 -10.38 14.83
CA LEU A 41 -3.87 -10.88 15.23
C LEU A 41 -4.15 -12.31 14.72
N GLY A 42 -3.23 -12.92 13.97
CA GLY A 42 -3.39 -14.27 13.41
C GLY A 42 -4.42 -14.38 12.28
N ILE A 43 -4.88 -13.24 11.73
CA ILE A 43 -5.82 -13.18 10.60
C ILE A 43 -5.11 -13.59 9.31
N GLU A 44 -3.93 -13.03 9.08
CA GLU A 44 -3.04 -13.41 7.97
C GLU A 44 -1.87 -14.22 8.52
N LYS A 45 -1.36 -15.16 7.71
CA LYS A 45 -0.42 -16.16 8.19
C LYS A 45 0.89 -16.06 7.43
N VAL A 46 1.95 -16.10 8.21
CA VAL A 46 3.33 -16.19 7.76
C VAL A 46 4.03 -17.28 8.55
N ARG A 47 4.98 -17.95 7.92
CA ARG A 47 5.92 -18.83 8.60
C ARG A 47 7.35 -18.51 8.16
N ILE A 48 8.30 -18.74 9.05
CA ILE A 48 9.71 -18.55 8.76
C ILE A 48 10.28 -19.92 8.37
N VAL A 49 10.71 -20.05 7.12
CA VAL A 49 11.31 -21.27 6.58
C VAL A 49 12.74 -20.96 6.16
N PRO A 50 13.77 -21.50 6.86
CA PRO A 50 15.15 -21.31 6.47
C PRO A 50 15.38 -21.75 5.02
N GLY A 51 15.99 -20.88 4.21
CA GLY A 51 16.27 -21.17 2.81
C GLY A 51 15.05 -21.12 1.87
N PHE A 52 13.89 -20.57 2.30
CA PHE A 52 12.70 -20.47 1.46
C PHE A 52 12.93 -19.74 0.14
N THR A 53 13.60 -18.58 0.21
CA THR A 53 14.15 -17.90 -0.96
C THR A 53 15.60 -17.51 -0.68
N ALA A 54 16.35 -17.14 -1.72
CA ALA A 54 17.75 -16.72 -1.58
C ALA A 54 17.93 -15.46 -0.72
N THR A 55 16.88 -14.63 -0.58
CA THR A 55 16.97 -13.31 0.07
C THR A 55 15.99 -13.10 1.22
N ASN A 56 14.95 -13.94 1.35
CA ASN A 56 13.89 -13.79 2.35
C ASN A 56 13.38 -15.15 2.84
N PRO A 57 13.48 -15.47 4.15
CA PRO A 57 12.97 -16.72 4.71
C PRO A 57 11.46 -16.70 5.00
N LEU A 58 10.75 -15.61 4.70
CA LEU A 58 9.30 -15.49 4.97
C LEU A 58 8.48 -16.19 3.89
N ASP A 59 7.69 -17.18 4.30
CA ASP A 59 6.64 -17.79 3.49
C ASP A 59 5.27 -17.19 3.84
N LEU A 60 4.77 -16.34 2.95
CA LEU A 60 3.55 -15.53 3.08
C LEU A 60 2.33 -16.26 2.50
N TYR A 61 2.04 -17.45 3.03
CA TYR A 61 1.11 -18.40 2.39
C TYR A 61 -0.37 -18.04 2.52
N TYR A 62 -0.77 -17.12 3.40
CA TYR A 62 -2.17 -16.73 3.57
C TYR A 62 -2.31 -15.23 3.88
N MET A 63 -2.62 -14.45 2.85
CA MET A 63 -2.78 -12.98 2.94
C MET A 63 -3.95 -12.45 2.06
N PRO A 64 -5.18 -12.97 2.22
CA PRO A 64 -6.29 -12.61 1.35
C PRO A 64 -6.85 -11.20 1.59
N TYR A 65 -6.57 -10.57 2.73
CA TYR A 65 -7.21 -9.31 3.15
C TYR A 65 -6.34 -8.08 2.93
N THR A 66 -5.04 -8.26 2.76
CA THR A 66 -4.11 -7.17 2.44
C THR A 66 -3.56 -7.30 1.03
N HIS A 67 -3.24 -8.51 0.57
CA HIS A 67 -2.47 -8.73 -0.67
C HIS A 67 -3.19 -9.57 -1.73
N SER A 68 -4.48 -9.90 -1.55
CA SER A 68 -5.26 -10.40 -2.69
C SER A 68 -5.57 -9.27 -3.67
N LEU A 69 -5.76 -9.61 -4.96
CA LEU A 69 -6.12 -8.62 -5.98
C LEU A 69 -7.38 -7.84 -5.58
N VAL A 70 -8.40 -8.52 -5.06
CA VAL A 70 -9.65 -7.90 -4.61
C VAL A 70 -9.39 -6.99 -3.41
N ALA A 71 -8.65 -7.46 -2.41
CA ALA A 71 -8.31 -6.64 -1.24
C ALA A 71 -7.49 -5.40 -1.61
N ALA A 72 -6.48 -5.53 -2.47
CA ALA A 72 -5.66 -4.42 -2.92
C ALA A 72 -6.50 -3.34 -3.63
N LEU A 73 -7.46 -3.74 -4.47
CA LEU A 73 -8.42 -2.82 -5.09
C LEU A 73 -9.33 -2.13 -4.06
N LEU A 74 -9.81 -2.87 -3.05
CA LEU A 74 -10.63 -2.30 -1.97
C LEU A 74 -9.84 -1.30 -1.13
N TRP A 75 -8.59 -1.59 -0.76
CA TRP A 75 -7.71 -0.67 -0.05
C TRP A 75 -7.40 0.58 -0.88
N SER A 76 -7.19 0.42 -2.19
CA SER A 76 -6.98 1.53 -3.11
C SER A 76 -8.20 2.45 -3.22
N ALA A 77 -9.40 1.86 -3.31
CA ALA A 77 -10.66 2.60 -3.31
C ALA A 77 -10.92 3.29 -1.97
N ALA A 78 -10.60 2.63 -0.85
CA ALA A 78 -10.69 3.21 0.48
C ALA A 78 -9.75 4.42 0.64
N ALA A 79 -8.50 4.30 0.19
CA ALA A 79 -7.54 5.40 0.23
C ALA A 79 -7.98 6.59 -0.64
N PHE A 80 -8.51 6.33 -1.84
CA PHE A 80 -9.14 7.36 -2.67
C PHE A 80 -10.26 8.09 -1.92
N ALA A 81 -11.18 7.33 -1.31
CA ALA A 81 -12.32 7.89 -0.59
C ALA A 81 -11.87 8.71 0.63
N VAL A 82 -10.96 8.17 1.44
CA VAL A 82 -10.39 8.86 2.61
C VAL A 82 -9.71 10.16 2.18
N TYR A 83 -8.88 10.14 1.14
CA TYR A 83 -8.21 11.35 0.65
C TYR A 83 -9.21 12.43 0.18
N ARG A 84 -10.30 12.03 -0.50
CA ARG A 84 -11.36 12.95 -0.92
C ARG A 84 -12.07 13.63 0.25
N LEU A 85 -12.20 12.94 1.38
CA LEU A 85 -12.85 13.45 2.59
C LEU A 85 -11.93 14.35 3.41
N VAL A 86 -10.65 13.98 3.58
CA VAL A 86 -9.72 14.72 4.45
C VAL A 86 -9.02 15.89 3.76
N ALA A 87 -9.00 15.92 2.42
CA ALA A 87 -8.43 17.00 1.62
C ALA A 87 -9.49 17.65 0.70
N PRO A 88 -10.56 18.25 1.27
CA PRO A 88 -11.60 18.89 0.47
C PRO A 88 -11.01 20.05 -0.36
N GLY A 89 -11.51 20.20 -1.59
CA GLY A 89 -11.01 21.22 -2.53
C GLY A 89 -9.78 20.80 -3.37
N LYS A 90 -9.13 19.67 -3.07
CA LYS A 90 -8.13 19.08 -3.98
C LYS A 90 -8.80 18.42 -5.19
N ARG A 91 -8.07 18.35 -6.31
CA ARG A 91 -8.58 17.76 -7.57
C ARG A 91 -8.86 16.27 -7.35
N ALA A 92 -9.90 15.74 -8.00
CA ALA A 92 -10.19 14.31 -7.98
C ALA A 92 -8.99 13.47 -8.48
N TRP A 93 -8.21 14.04 -9.41
CA TRP A 93 -6.94 13.48 -9.88
C TRP A 93 -5.94 13.20 -8.75
N SER A 94 -5.82 14.09 -7.76
CA SER A 94 -4.91 13.90 -6.63
C SER A 94 -5.28 12.65 -5.82
N ALA A 95 -6.58 12.42 -5.64
CA ALA A 95 -7.10 11.24 -4.94
C ALA A 95 -6.85 9.96 -5.76
N LEU A 96 -7.00 10.02 -7.09
CA LEU A 96 -6.70 8.88 -7.98
C LEU A 96 -5.23 8.50 -7.90
N LEU A 97 -4.32 9.47 -7.87
CA LEU A 97 -2.89 9.21 -7.69
C LEU A 97 -2.59 8.54 -6.35
N VAL A 98 -3.25 8.95 -5.26
CA VAL A 98 -3.11 8.29 -3.95
C VAL A 98 -3.63 6.86 -4.00
N GLY A 99 -4.81 6.62 -4.57
CA GLY A 99 -5.36 5.27 -4.71
C GLY A 99 -4.49 4.37 -5.60
N ALA A 100 -3.98 4.89 -6.72
CA ALA A 100 -3.08 4.17 -7.60
C ALA A 100 -1.73 3.85 -6.92
N ALA A 101 -1.23 4.75 -6.08
CA ALA A 101 -0.03 4.52 -5.28
C ALA A 101 -0.24 3.40 -4.25
N VAL A 102 -1.44 3.20 -3.71
CA VAL A 102 -1.74 2.07 -2.81
C VAL A 102 -1.69 0.72 -3.55
N PHE A 103 -2.05 0.70 -4.83
CA PHE A 103 -2.08 -0.52 -5.64
C PHE A 103 -0.70 -0.97 -6.17
N SER A 104 0.28 -0.06 -6.18
CA SER A 104 1.56 -0.24 -6.88
C SER A 104 2.57 -1.13 -6.18
#